data_AF-A0A1I8C0C2-F1
#
_entry.id   AF-A0A1I8C0C2-F1
#
_cell.length_a   1.000
_cell.length_b   1.000
_cell.length_c   1.000
_cell.angle_alpha   90.00
_cell.angle_beta   90.00
_cell.angle_gamma   90.00
#
_symmetry.space_group_name_H-M   'P 1'
#
loop_
_entity.id
_entity.type
_entity.pdbx_description
1 polymer ?
#
loop_
_entity_poly.entity_id
_entity_poly.type
_entity_poly.pdbx_seq_one_letter_code
_entity_poly.pdbx_strand_id
1 'polypeptide(L)'
;MLYILIFYLILFQNENSLFSKANKLDEEDVKIISEFILFNKNIQTDIYAENVRNSWEVYRGFHKDNIKDLEITWSEMKKTIKNKDKTFFERTKSFFDCNGNIIKSYKLNFTKIFDSIDSDYLKLSNYYRLHLEALSKCLSNFLVKTYGIENVIGMKAPQDEINEETAILKYNRTEYLGEHYVFRWDWEKTKKPEPFPNIKYKKGTKEYQELNDCNLFLRFMISNPNL
;
A
#
# COMPACT_ATOMS: atom_id res chain seq x y z
N MET A 1 -30.77 -30.21 -23.04
CA MET A 1 -30.08 -28.94 -22.70
C MET A 1 -30.42 -28.38 -21.30
N LEU A 2 -31.27 -29.04 -20.49
CA LEU A 2 -31.61 -28.57 -19.13
C LEU A 2 -30.64 -29.08 -18.04
N TYR A 3 -29.96 -30.21 -18.27
CA TYR A 3 -29.07 -30.85 -17.29
C TYR A 3 -27.70 -30.16 -17.11
N ILE A 4 -27.22 -29.42 -18.12
CA ILE A 4 -25.92 -28.71 -18.05
C ILE A 4 -26.03 -27.46 -17.14
N LEU A 5 -27.20 -26.80 -17.11
CA LEU A 5 -27.45 -25.63 -16.27
C LEU A 5 -27.58 -25.99 -14.78
N ILE A 6 -28.17 -27.15 -14.46
CA ILE A 6 -28.29 -27.64 -13.08
C ILE A 6 -26.92 -28.03 -12.52
N PHE A 7 -26.04 -28.62 -13.34
CA PHE A 7 -24.68 -28.97 -12.92
C PHE A 7 -23.81 -27.74 -12.60
N TYR A 8 -23.95 -26.66 -13.38
CA TYR A 8 -23.26 -25.38 -13.11
C TYR A 8 -23.79 -24.66 -11.87
N LEU A 9 -25.11 -24.71 -11.61
CA LEU A 9 -25.71 -24.14 -10.40
C LEU A 9 -25.32 -24.92 -9.14
N ILE A 10 -25.19 -26.25 -9.21
CA ILE A 10 -24.76 -27.08 -8.09
C ILE A 10 -23.27 -26.86 -7.77
N LEU A 11 -22.40 -26.69 -8.78
CA LEU A 11 -20.99 -26.32 -8.56
C LEU A 11 -20.84 -24.94 -7.93
N PHE A 12 -21.67 -23.96 -8.31
CA PHE A 12 -21.69 -22.63 -7.69
C PHE A 12 -22.31 -22.62 -6.29
N GLN A 13 -23.23 -23.53 -5.97
CA GLN A 13 -23.82 -23.59 -4.62
C GLN A 13 -22.93 -24.32 -3.61
N ASN A 14 -22.15 -25.30 -4.04
CA ASN A 14 -21.30 -26.08 -3.13
C ASN A 14 -20.06 -25.30 -2.65
N GLU A 15 -19.51 -24.38 -3.44
CA GLU A 15 -18.44 -23.48 -2.98
C GLU A 15 -18.94 -22.43 -1.96
N ASN A 16 -20.25 -22.22 -1.81
CA ASN A 16 -20.80 -21.11 -1.01
C ASN A 16 -21.37 -21.52 0.37
N SER A 17 -21.32 -22.81 0.74
CA SER A 17 -22.02 -23.33 1.92
C SER A 17 -21.22 -23.36 3.23
N LEU A 18 -19.96 -22.91 3.23
CA LEU A 18 -19.13 -22.87 4.43
C LEU A 18 -18.39 -21.53 4.51
N PHE A 19 -19.03 -20.56 5.15
CA PHE A 19 -18.40 -19.36 5.70
C PHE A 19 -18.49 -19.53 7.23
N SER A 20 -17.48 -20.17 7.81
CA SER A 20 -17.36 -20.33 9.27
C SER A 20 -16.89 -19.03 9.92
N LYS A 21 -16.91 -18.99 11.26
CA LYS A 21 -16.24 -17.93 12.05
C LYS A 21 -14.85 -17.65 11.49
N ALA A 22 -14.50 -16.37 11.35
CA ALA A 22 -13.21 -15.96 10.85
C ALA A 22 -12.10 -16.48 11.78
N ASN A 23 -11.18 -17.25 11.21
CA ASN A 23 -9.90 -17.54 11.87
C ASN A 23 -9.04 -16.27 11.83
N LYS A 24 -8.03 -16.19 12.70
CA LYS A 24 -7.03 -15.11 12.63
C LYS A 24 -6.43 -15.10 11.22
N LEU A 25 -6.45 -13.94 10.57
CA LEU A 25 -5.90 -13.78 9.23
C LEU A 25 -4.38 -13.92 9.31
N ASP A 26 -3.81 -14.74 8.43
CA ASP A 26 -2.37 -14.94 8.39
C ASP A 26 -1.68 -13.70 7.80
N GLU A 27 -0.44 -13.44 8.24
CA GLU A 27 0.33 -12.29 7.76
C GLU A 27 0.54 -12.34 6.24
N GLU A 28 0.65 -13.53 5.65
CA GLU A 28 0.78 -13.68 4.20
C GLU A 28 -0.49 -13.28 3.46
N ASP A 29 -1.66 -13.64 4.01
CA ASP A 29 -2.94 -13.27 3.42
C ASP A 29 -3.15 -11.74 3.48
N VAL A 30 -2.70 -11.08 4.56
CA VAL A 30 -2.69 -9.61 4.70
C VAL A 30 -1.82 -8.96 3.62
N LYS A 31 -0.62 -9.51 3.36
CA LYS A 31 0.28 -9.00 2.32
C LYS A 31 -0.35 -9.08 0.95
N ILE A 32 -0.95 -10.22 0.61
CA ILE A 32 -1.64 -10.43 -0.68
C ILE A 32 -2.77 -9.41 -0.87
N ILE A 33 -3.59 -9.18 0.16
CA ILE A 33 -4.67 -8.18 0.11
C ILE A 33 -4.09 -6.76 -0.09
N SER A 34 -3.04 -6.41 0.67
CA SER A 34 -2.40 -5.10 0.59
C SER A 34 -1.79 -4.85 -0.79
N GLU A 35 -1.11 -5.84 -1.36
CA GLU A 35 -0.52 -5.77 -2.69
C GLU A 35 -1.58 -5.65 -3.78
N PHE A 36 -2.69 -6.38 -3.63
CA PHE A 36 -3.84 -6.21 -4.52
C PHE A 36 -4.34 -4.76 -4.51
N ILE A 37 -4.49 -4.14 -3.33
CA ILE A 37 -4.91 -2.73 -3.21
C ILE A 37 -3.89 -1.80 -3.87
N LEU A 38 -2.60 -2.00 -3.57
CA LEU A 38 -1.51 -1.19 -4.11
C LEU A 38 -1.52 -1.13 -5.64
N PHE A 39 -1.73 -2.26 -6.31
CA PHE A 39 -1.68 -2.33 -7.76
C PHE A 39 -3.01 -2.02 -8.47
N ASN A 40 -4.15 -2.16 -7.78
CA ASN A 40 -5.46 -2.14 -8.45
C ASN A 40 -6.38 -0.99 -8.00
N LYS A 41 -6.09 -0.32 -6.88
CA LYS A 41 -7.04 0.65 -6.28
C LYS A 41 -6.57 2.10 -6.24
N ASN A 42 -5.39 2.42 -6.78
CA ASN A 42 -4.84 3.79 -6.84
C ASN A 42 -4.98 4.55 -5.50
N ILE A 43 -4.66 3.86 -4.40
CA ILE A 43 -4.65 4.43 -3.06
C ILE A 43 -3.21 4.62 -2.64
N GLN A 44 -2.93 5.77 -2.04
CA GLN A 44 -1.64 6.05 -1.45
C GLN A 44 -1.47 5.29 -0.12
N THR A 45 -0.25 4.81 0.10
CA THR A 45 0.13 4.14 1.34
C THR A 45 0.63 5.14 2.38
N ASP A 46 0.38 4.82 3.63
CA ASP A 46 0.85 5.55 4.79
C ASP A 46 2.13 4.95 5.33
N ILE A 47 2.97 5.79 5.96
CA ILE A 47 4.11 5.34 6.77
C ILE A 47 3.66 5.41 8.22
N TYR A 48 3.89 4.33 8.97
CA TYR A 48 3.55 4.22 10.39
C TYR A 48 4.68 3.50 11.13
N ALA A 49 4.71 3.60 12.46
CA ALA A 49 5.67 2.86 13.27
C ALA A 49 4.99 2.10 14.40
N GLU A 50 5.48 0.88 14.66
CA GLU A 50 5.01 0.04 15.76
C GLU A 50 6.16 -0.19 16.74
N ASN A 51 5.85 -0.25 18.04
CA ASN A 51 6.83 -0.62 19.05
C ASN A 51 6.90 -2.15 19.17
N VAL A 52 7.95 -2.73 18.61
CA VAL A 52 8.21 -4.16 18.64
C VAL A 52 9.43 -4.40 19.53
N ARG A 53 9.23 -5.10 20.65
CA ARG A 53 10.30 -5.53 21.57
C ARG A 53 11.23 -4.39 22.02
N ASN A 54 10.66 -3.25 22.39
CA ASN A 54 11.38 -2.02 22.79
C ASN A 54 12.18 -1.34 21.67
N SER A 55 11.85 -1.64 20.41
CA SER A 55 12.37 -0.90 19.24
C SER A 55 11.22 -0.41 18.38
N TRP A 56 11.38 0.75 17.77
CA TRP A 56 10.42 1.25 16.78
C TRP A 56 10.73 0.64 15.43
N GLU A 57 9.79 -0.11 14.88
CA GLU A 57 9.86 -0.61 13.52
C GLU A 57 8.96 0.23 12.63
N VAL A 58 9.52 0.76 11.53
CA VAL A 58 8.79 1.59 10.58
C VAL A 58 8.31 0.74 9.41
N TYR A 59 7.04 0.89 9.10
CA TYR A 59 6.35 0.13 8.06
C TYR A 59 5.62 1.04 7.10
N ARG A 60 5.09 0.42 6.04
CA ARG A 60 4.23 1.07 5.06
C ARG A 60 3.01 0.19 4.80
N GLY A 61 1.85 0.81 4.69
CA GLY A 61 0.59 0.08 4.58
C GLY A 61 -0.60 0.99 4.29
N PHE A 62 -1.80 0.45 4.47
CA PHE A 62 -3.04 1.18 4.29
C PHE A 62 -3.76 1.32 5.62
N HIS A 63 -3.95 2.54 6.09
CA HIS A 63 -4.77 2.79 7.26
C HIS A 63 -6.24 2.43 7.00
N LYS A 64 -6.92 1.88 8.01
CA LYS A 64 -8.32 1.46 7.91
C LYS A 64 -9.27 2.52 7.36
N ASP A 65 -9.07 3.78 7.75
CA ASP A 65 -9.93 4.88 7.29
C ASP A 65 -9.78 5.19 5.81
N ASN A 66 -8.63 4.90 5.22
CA ASN A 66 -8.35 5.16 3.81
C ASN A 66 -8.97 4.10 2.89
N ILE A 67 -9.33 2.93 3.44
CA ILE A 67 -9.78 1.78 2.65
C ILE A 67 -11.14 1.22 3.07
N LYS A 68 -11.75 1.72 4.16
CA LYS A 68 -13.02 1.21 4.70
C LYS A 68 -14.17 1.20 3.68
N ASP A 69 -14.18 2.15 2.75
CA ASP A 69 -15.22 2.31 1.73
C ASP A 69 -14.83 1.68 0.38
N LEU A 70 -13.68 1.00 0.30
CA LEU A 70 -13.26 0.34 -0.92
C LEU A 70 -14.14 -0.86 -1.24
N GLU A 71 -14.61 -0.89 -2.48
CA GLU A 71 -15.27 -2.07 -3.01
C GLU A 71 -14.27 -2.98 -3.71
N ILE A 72 -14.04 -4.16 -3.12
CA ILE A 72 -13.24 -5.23 -3.71
C ILE A 72 -14.09 -6.48 -3.76
N THR A 73 -14.36 -6.99 -4.96
CA THR A 73 -15.16 -8.20 -5.12
C THR A 73 -14.29 -9.45 -5.18
N TRP A 74 -14.82 -10.56 -4.69
CA TRP A 74 -14.19 -11.88 -4.82
C TRP A 74 -13.82 -12.21 -6.27
N SER A 75 -14.71 -11.91 -7.22
CA SER A 75 -14.47 -12.12 -8.65
C SER A 75 -13.31 -11.28 -9.18
N GLU A 76 -13.19 -10.03 -8.71
CA GLU A 76 -12.09 -9.13 -9.07
C GLU A 76 -10.76 -9.66 -8.56
N MET A 77 -10.68 -10.02 -7.27
CA MET A 77 -9.46 -10.62 -6.69
C MET A 77 -9.09 -11.95 -7.36
N LYS A 78 -10.05 -12.86 -7.58
CA LYS A 78 -9.80 -14.14 -8.28
C LYS A 78 -9.21 -13.92 -9.68
N LYS A 79 -9.71 -12.92 -10.42
CA LYS A 79 -9.23 -12.61 -11.77
C LYS A 79 -7.78 -12.11 -11.77
N THR A 80 -7.43 -11.27 -10.79
CA THR A 80 -6.10 -10.64 -10.72
C THR A 80 -5.05 -11.58 -10.13
N ILE A 81 -5.38 -12.29 -9.04
CA ILE A 81 -4.43 -13.17 -8.31
C ILE A 81 -4.19 -14.51 -9.07
N LYS A 82 -4.96 -14.81 -10.14
CA LYS A 82 -4.83 -15.96 -11.05
C LYS A 82 -4.41 -17.28 -10.38
N ASN A 83 -5.37 -18.10 -9.92
CA ASN A 83 -5.26 -19.54 -9.60
C ASN A 83 -4.10 -20.06 -8.72
N LYS A 84 -3.12 -19.24 -8.32
CA LYS A 84 -1.85 -19.71 -7.75
C LYS A 84 -1.91 -19.99 -6.26
N ASP A 85 -2.94 -19.50 -5.57
CA ASP A 85 -3.11 -19.80 -4.16
C ASP A 85 -4.58 -20.12 -3.84
N LYS A 86 -4.99 -21.35 -4.18
CA LYS A 86 -6.29 -21.90 -3.77
C LYS A 86 -6.44 -21.81 -2.24
N THR A 87 -5.34 -22.01 -1.52
CA THR A 87 -5.23 -21.88 -0.06
C THR A 87 -5.57 -20.48 0.42
N PHE A 88 -5.03 -19.43 -0.21
CA PHE A 88 -5.40 -18.04 0.09
C PHE A 88 -6.91 -17.83 0.02
N PHE A 89 -7.56 -18.26 -1.07
CA PHE A 89 -9.01 -18.09 -1.22
C PHE A 89 -9.78 -18.94 -0.21
N GLU A 90 -9.36 -20.17 0.08
CA GLU A 90 -9.98 -21.00 1.12
C GLU A 90 -9.90 -20.36 2.51
N ARG A 91 -8.74 -19.76 2.87
CA ARG A 91 -8.51 -19.07 4.15
C ARG A 91 -9.26 -17.74 4.26
N THR A 92 -9.26 -16.95 3.19
CA THR A 92 -9.78 -15.58 3.21
C THR A 92 -11.29 -15.49 2.92
N LYS A 93 -11.92 -16.58 2.51
CA LYS A 93 -13.35 -16.62 2.18
C LYS A 93 -14.24 -16.02 3.26
N SER A 94 -13.98 -16.30 4.54
CA SER A 94 -14.78 -15.79 5.67
C SER A 94 -14.80 -14.25 5.81
N PHE A 95 -13.85 -13.56 5.16
CA PHE A 95 -13.74 -12.10 5.12
C PHE A 95 -14.52 -11.47 3.97
N PHE A 96 -15.27 -12.25 3.19
CA PHE A 96 -16.16 -11.73 2.15
C PHE A 96 -17.62 -11.82 2.59
N ASP A 97 -18.31 -10.69 2.56
CA ASP A 97 -19.75 -10.62 2.82
C ASP A 97 -20.54 -10.86 1.54
N CYS A 98 -21.59 -11.67 1.67
CA CYS A 98 -22.50 -12.02 0.60
C CYS A 98 -23.66 -11.04 0.59
N ASN A 99 -23.64 -10.06 -0.30
CA ASN A 99 -24.74 -9.10 -0.44
C ASN A 99 -25.53 -9.41 -1.72
N GLY A 100 -26.84 -9.64 -1.59
CA GLY A 100 -27.79 -9.77 -2.71
C GLY A 100 -28.64 -11.05 -2.72
N ASN A 101 -29.95 -10.90 -3.00
CA ASN A 101 -30.92 -12.01 -3.06
C ASN A 101 -30.95 -12.75 -4.42
N ILE A 102 -30.51 -12.11 -5.51
CA ILE A 102 -30.63 -12.64 -6.89
C ILE A 102 -29.27 -12.82 -7.57
N ILE A 103 -28.35 -11.85 -7.42
CA ILE A 103 -26.95 -11.97 -7.85
C ILE A 103 -26.11 -11.83 -6.59
N LYS A 104 -25.54 -12.94 -6.09
CA LYS A 104 -24.66 -12.91 -4.93
C LYS A 104 -23.36 -12.18 -5.31
N SER A 105 -23.19 -10.97 -4.78
CA SER A 105 -21.89 -10.28 -4.81
C SER A 105 -21.17 -10.59 -3.49
N TYR A 106 -19.93 -11.07 -3.60
CA TYR A 106 -19.07 -11.31 -2.45
C TYR A 106 -18.07 -10.16 -2.37
N LYS A 107 -18.22 -9.28 -1.37
CA LYS A 107 -17.37 -8.10 -1.17
C LYS A 107 -16.46 -8.30 0.03
N LEU A 108 -15.20 -7.91 -0.10
CA LEU A 108 -14.24 -7.93 1.01
C LEU A 108 -14.75 -7.02 2.14
N ASN A 109 -14.78 -7.53 3.36
CA ASN A 109 -15.18 -6.78 4.54
C ASN A 109 -13.92 -6.36 5.31
N PHE A 110 -13.55 -5.09 5.16
CA PHE A 110 -12.39 -4.53 5.83
C PHE A 110 -12.52 -4.50 7.35
N THR A 111 -13.71 -4.25 7.90
CA THR A 111 -13.94 -4.30 9.35
C THR A 111 -13.51 -5.65 9.92
N LYS A 112 -13.98 -6.76 9.32
CA LYS A 112 -13.59 -8.11 9.74
C LYS A 112 -12.09 -8.37 9.63
N ILE A 113 -11.44 -7.80 8.60
CA ILE A 113 -9.99 -7.96 8.42
C ILE A 113 -9.25 -7.24 9.54
N PHE A 114 -9.56 -5.97 9.78
CA PHE A 114 -8.90 -5.16 10.82
C PHE A 114 -9.14 -5.76 12.23
N ASP A 115 -10.36 -6.21 12.52
CA ASP A 115 -10.68 -6.92 13.76
C ASP A 115 -9.86 -8.21 13.93
N SER A 116 -9.49 -8.87 12.83
CA SER A 116 -8.75 -10.14 12.85
C SER A 116 -7.23 -9.96 13.01
N ILE A 117 -6.67 -8.88 12.47
CA ILE A 117 -5.23 -8.61 12.54
C ILE A 117 -4.81 -7.83 13.78
N ASP A 118 -5.76 -7.22 14.49
CA ASP A 118 -5.51 -6.39 15.68
C ASP A 118 -4.51 -5.25 15.38
N SER A 119 -4.72 -4.56 14.26
CA SER A 119 -3.92 -3.43 13.79
C SER A 119 -4.82 -2.48 13.00
N ASP A 120 -4.46 -1.20 12.97
CA ASP A 120 -5.13 -0.18 12.16
C ASP A 120 -4.61 -0.13 10.72
N TYR A 121 -3.59 -0.93 10.39
CA TYR A 121 -2.90 -0.92 9.11
C TYR A 121 -2.87 -2.29 8.43
N LEU A 122 -3.20 -2.31 7.12
CA LEU A 122 -2.83 -3.44 6.26
C LEU A 122 -1.39 -3.26 5.80
N LYS A 123 -0.49 -4.07 6.36
CA LYS A 123 0.95 -4.01 6.12
C LYS A 123 1.33 -4.54 4.74
N LEU A 124 2.15 -3.79 4.02
CA LEU A 124 2.79 -4.28 2.79
C LEU A 124 3.87 -5.31 3.11
N SER A 125 4.15 -6.21 2.16
CA SER A 125 5.33 -7.06 2.24
C SER A 125 6.62 -6.22 2.25
N ASN A 126 7.67 -6.78 2.85
CA ASN A 126 8.98 -6.13 2.90
C ASN A 126 9.51 -5.78 1.51
N TYR A 127 9.22 -6.60 0.50
CA TYR A 127 9.64 -6.33 -0.86
C TYR A 127 9.07 -4.99 -1.36
N TYR A 128 7.75 -4.82 -1.36
CA TYR A 128 7.15 -3.57 -1.87
C TYR A 128 7.41 -2.37 -0.97
N ARG A 129 7.46 -2.57 0.35
CA ARG A 129 7.83 -1.53 1.30
C ARG A 129 9.21 -0.92 0.98
N LEU A 130 10.25 -1.75 0.91
CA LEU A 130 11.62 -1.30 0.66
C LEU A 130 11.76 -0.54 -0.68
N HIS A 131 11.02 -0.95 -1.71
CA HIS A 131 11.04 -0.29 -3.01
C HIS A 131 10.35 1.08 -2.99
N LEU A 132 9.20 1.20 -2.32
CA LEU A 132 8.51 2.49 -2.18
C LEU A 132 9.33 3.49 -1.34
N GLU A 133 10.11 3.00 -0.38
CA GLU A 133 11.05 3.81 0.39
C GLU A 133 12.24 4.26 -0.44
N ALA A 134 12.84 3.37 -1.23
CA ALA A 134 13.91 3.72 -2.16
C ALA A 134 13.46 4.80 -3.16
N LEU A 135 12.24 4.69 -3.70
CA LEU A 135 11.63 5.71 -4.54
C LEU A 135 11.48 7.04 -3.79
N SER A 136 10.90 7.01 -2.58
CA SER A 136 10.67 8.21 -1.76
C SER A 136 11.99 8.93 -1.46
N LYS A 137 13.06 8.19 -1.15
CA LYS A 137 14.41 8.71 -0.93
C LYS A 137 15.00 9.31 -2.20
N CYS A 138 14.87 8.61 -3.34
CA CYS A 138 15.36 9.10 -4.62
C CYS A 138 14.70 10.44 -5.01
N LEU A 139 13.37 10.52 -4.89
CA LEU A 139 12.62 11.74 -5.16
C LEU A 139 13.00 12.89 -4.22
N SER A 140 13.16 12.60 -2.92
CA SER A 140 13.57 13.61 -1.94
C SER A 140 14.97 14.16 -2.27
N ASN A 141 15.93 13.29 -2.61
CA ASN A 141 17.27 13.70 -3.02
C ASN A 141 17.24 14.54 -4.30
N PHE A 142 16.44 14.14 -5.28
CA PHE A 142 16.26 14.90 -6.52
C PHE A 142 15.73 16.32 -6.23
N LEU A 143 14.72 16.44 -5.38
CA LEU A 143 14.16 17.74 -5.02
C LEU A 143 15.18 18.63 -4.31
N VAL A 144 15.87 18.11 -3.29
CA VAL A 144 16.89 18.88 -2.55
C VAL A 144 18.00 19.35 -3.46
N LYS A 145 18.48 18.48 -4.35
CA LYS A 145 19.50 18.84 -5.33
C LYS A 145 19.02 19.92 -6.30
N THR A 146 17.77 19.85 -6.72
CA THR A 146 17.23 20.74 -7.76
C THR A 146 16.80 22.09 -7.21
N TYR A 147 16.26 22.11 -6.00
CA TYR A 147 15.65 23.30 -5.41
C TYR A 147 16.43 23.89 -4.25
N GLY A 148 17.39 23.17 -3.66
CA GLY A 148 18.02 23.56 -2.40
C GLY A 148 17.15 23.19 -1.19
N ILE A 149 17.79 22.94 -0.05
CA ILE A 149 17.12 22.52 1.19
C ILE A 149 16.12 23.57 1.68
N GLU A 150 16.43 24.85 1.47
CA GLU A 150 15.65 26.01 1.89
C GLU A 150 14.33 26.16 1.13
N ASN A 151 14.21 25.53 -0.04
CA ASN A 151 13.01 25.55 -0.88
C ASN A 151 12.20 24.23 -0.77
N VAL A 152 12.63 23.32 0.10
CA VAL A 152 11.89 22.11 0.47
C VAL A 152 11.57 22.20 1.97
N ILE A 153 10.41 21.74 2.43
CA ILE A 153 10.15 21.66 3.88
C ILE A 153 11.02 20.56 4.47
N GLY A 154 12.22 20.93 4.87
CA GLY A 154 13.17 20.12 5.62
C GLY A 154 13.14 20.49 7.10
N MET A 155 12.94 19.49 7.96
CA MET A 155 13.25 19.64 9.39
C MET A 155 14.48 18.79 9.72
N LYS A 156 15.33 19.27 10.63
CA LYS A 156 16.45 18.46 11.12
C LYS A 156 15.87 17.19 11.76
N ALA A 157 16.40 16.04 11.35
CA ALA A 157 15.93 14.76 11.86
C ALA A 157 16.19 14.66 13.38
N PRO A 158 15.26 14.09 14.15
CA PRO A 158 15.51 13.85 15.56
C PRO A 158 16.68 12.88 15.73
N GLN A 159 17.46 13.07 16.80
CA GLN A 159 18.56 12.15 17.15
C GLN A 159 18.00 10.83 17.71
N ASP A 160 16.97 10.94 18.54
CA ASP A 160 16.37 9.82 19.29
C ASP A 160 14.97 9.44 18.78
N GLU A 161 14.60 8.18 18.96
CA GLU A 161 13.30 7.60 18.58
C GLU A 161 12.44 7.44 19.83
N ILE A 162 11.85 8.55 20.28
CA ILE A 162 11.11 8.62 21.54
C ILE A 162 9.67 8.12 21.35
N ASN A 163 9.11 8.35 20.16
CA ASN A 163 7.74 8.03 19.79
C ASN A 163 7.63 7.69 18.29
N GLU A 164 6.42 7.30 17.86
CA GLU A 164 6.09 6.97 16.47
C GLU A 164 6.53 8.06 15.49
N GLU A 165 6.18 9.33 15.76
CA GLU A 165 6.54 10.44 14.87
C GLU A 165 8.05 10.55 14.69
N THR A 166 8.82 10.56 15.78
CA THR A 166 10.29 10.66 15.71
C THR A 166 10.93 9.44 15.05
N ALA A 167 10.37 8.25 15.22
CA ALA A 167 10.82 7.04 14.51
C ALA A 167 10.61 7.16 13.00
N ILE A 168 9.42 7.58 12.56
CA ILE A 168 9.11 7.81 11.15
C ILE A 168 10.01 8.90 10.54
N LEU A 169 10.21 9.99 11.27
CA LEU A 169 11.07 11.09 10.83
C LEU A 169 12.50 10.60 10.63
N LYS A 170 13.06 9.92 11.63
CA LYS A 170 14.43 9.40 11.58
C LYS A 170 14.60 8.34 10.49
N TYR A 171 13.59 7.51 10.25
CA TYR A 171 13.58 6.53 9.18
C TYR A 171 13.68 7.18 7.79
N ASN A 172 12.94 8.26 7.56
CA ASN A 172 12.87 8.96 6.27
C ASN A 172 13.92 10.07 6.09
N ARG A 173 14.97 10.09 6.92
CA ARG A 173 16.00 11.12 6.84
C ARG A 173 16.91 10.94 5.62
N THR A 174 17.35 12.06 5.07
CA THR A 174 18.38 12.14 4.03
C THR A 174 19.55 12.97 4.56
N GLU A 175 20.77 12.56 4.20
CA GLU A 175 21.97 13.31 4.52
C GLU A 175 22.15 14.50 3.57
N TYR A 176 22.40 15.68 4.14
CA TYR A 176 22.70 16.91 3.41
C TYR A 176 23.72 17.73 4.21
N LEU A 177 24.86 18.04 3.58
CA LEU A 177 25.99 18.79 4.19
C LEU A 177 26.47 18.22 5.54
N GLY A 178 26.45 16.89 5.70
CA GLY A 178 26.87 16.21 6.94
C GLY A 178 25.83 16.21 8.06
N GLU A 179 24.62 16.71 7.80
CA GLU A 179 23.49 16.64 8.71
C GLU A 179 22.33 15.81 8.12
N HIS A 180 21.42 15.36 8.97
CA HIS A 180 20.24 14.60 8.54
C HIS A 180 18.98 15.45 8.57
N TYR A 181 18.25 15.48 7.46
CA TYR A 181 17.00 16.20 7.29
C TYR A 181 15.87 15.27 6.89
N VAL A 182 14.65 15.61 7.27
CA VAL A 182 13.43 14.91 6.86
C VAL A 182 12.60 15.84 6.01
N PHE A 183 12.16 15.33 4.86
CA PHE A 183 11.35 16.06 3.91
C PHE A 183 9.89 15.69 4.08
N ARG A 184 9.09 16.63 4.57
CA ARG A 184 7.66 16.43 4.75
C ARG A 184 6.94 16.82 3.46
N TRP A 185 6.32 15.84 2.80
CA TRP A 185 5.42 16.05 1.67
C TRP A 185 4.03 16.45 2.18
N ASP A 186 3.93 17.61 2.82
CA ASP A 186 2.64 18.13 3.31
C ASP A 186 2.12 19.20 2.35
N TRP A 187 1.37 18.76 1.35
CA TRP A 187 0.74 19.62 0.34
C TRP A 187 -0.30 20.59 0.94
N GLU A 188 -0.83 20.29 2.13
CA GLU A 188 -1.85 21.11 2.80
C GLU A 188 -1.26 22.09 3.82
N LYS A 189 -0.18 21.72 4.51
CA LYS A 189 0.50 22.60 5.47
C LYS A 189 1.52 23.56 4.84
N THR A 190 1.78 23.43 3.55
CA THR A 190 2.50 24.45 2.79
C THR A 190 1.56 25.64 2.57
N LYS A 191 1.83 26.79 3.21
CA LYS A 191 1.47 28.07 2.57
C LYS A 191 2.06 27.98 1.17
N LYS A 192 1.22 27.97 0.13
CA LYS A 192 1.69 27.94 -1.26
C LYS A 192 2.86 28.93 -1.38
N PRO A 193 4.08 28.47 -1.68
CA PRO A 193 5.13 29.40 -2.05
C PRO A 193 4.57 30.26 -3.19
N GLU A 194 4.90 31.55 -3.19
CA GLU A 194 4.78 32.39 -4.39
C GLU A 194 5.24 31.59 -5.62
N PRO A 195 4.56 31.78 -6.77
CA PRO A 195 4.13 30.69 -7.64
C PRO A 195 5.20 29.60 -7.80
N PHE A 196 4.98 28.46 -7.13
CA PHE A 196 5.84 27.29 -7.31
C PHE A 196 5.87 26.97 -8.81
N PRO A 197 7.03 27.06 -9.46
CA PRO A 197 7.10 26.96 -10.91
C PRO A 197 6.66 25.54 -11.28
N ASN A 198 5.65 25.44 -12.14
CA ASN A 198 5.18 24.16 -12.66
C ASN A 198 6.23 23.62 -13.65
N ILE A 199 7.35 23.15 -13.11
CA ILE A 199 8.52 22.73 -13.88
C ILE A 199 8.21 21.38 -14.51
N LYS A 200 8.01 21.41 -15.81
CA LYS A 200 7.95 20.21 -16.64
C LYS A 200 9.33 19.95 -17.20
N TYR A 201 10.01 18.92 -16.70
CA TYR A 201 11.28 18.48 -17.27
C TYR A 201 11.04 17.86 -18.64
N LYS A 202 11.67 18.42 -19.68
CA LYS A 202 11.53 17.91 -21.05
C LYS A 202 12.28 16.58 -21.17
N LYS A 203 11.70 15.61 -21.88
CA LYS A 203 12.38 14.35 -22.23
C LYS A 203 13.73 14.66 -22.89
N GLY A 204 14.79 13.98 -22.43
CA GLY A 204 16.16 14.19 -22.91
C GLY A 204 16.99 15.17 -22.07
N THR A 205 16.40 15.83 -21.07
CA THR A 205 17.16 16.58 -20.06
C THR A 205 17.72 15.64 -18.99
N LYS A 206 18.79 16.06 -18.30
CA LYS A 206 19.41 15.31 -17.22
C LYS A 206 18.44 15.11 -16.06
N GLU A 207 17.66 16.14 -15.73
CA GLU A 207 16.66 16.12 -14.67
C GLU A 207 15.52 15.16 -14.99
N TYR A 208 15.08 15.11 -16.26
CA TYR A 208 14.11 14.11 -16.70
C TYR A 208 14.67 12.69 -16.59
N GLN A 209 15.94 12.48 -16.95
CA GLN A 209 16.59 11.17 -16.81
C GLN A 209 16.68 10.76 -15.34
N GLU A 210 17.15 11.64 -14.45
CA GLU A 210 17.24 11.36 -13.01
C GLU A 210 15.86 11.04 -12.39
N LEU A 211 14.80 11.78 -12.73
CA LEU A 211 13.43 11.46 -12.31
C LEU A 211 12.91 10.15 -12.92
N ASN A 212 13.25 9.89 -14.18
CA ASN A 212 12.90 8.65 -14.84
C ASN A 212 13.62 7.46 -14.19
N ASP A 213 14.85 7.66 -13.71
CA ASP A 213 15.65 6.65 -13.04
C ASP A 213 15.12 6.38 -11.63
N CYS A 214 14.68 7.42 -10.89
CA CYS A 214 13.92 7.21 -9.66
C CYS A 214 12.66 6.36 -9.91
N ASN A 215 11.98 6.57 -11.04
CA ASN A 215 10.75 5.88 -11.42
C ASN A 215 10.96 4.52 -12.13
N LEU A 216 12.18 4.15 -12.53
CA LEU A 216 12.45 2.91 -13.25
C LEU A 216 11.95 1.69 -12.46
N PHE A 217 12.09 1.73 -11.14
CA PHE A 217 11.62 0.66 -10.26
C PHE A 217 10.11 0.64 -10.06
N LEU A 218 9.44 1.79 -9.96
CA LEU A 218 7.97 1.82 -9.91
C LEU A 218 7.37 1.22 -11.19
N ARG A 219 7.98 1.52 -12.35
CA ARG A 219 7.60 0.91 -13.63
C ARG A 219 7.88 -0.58 -13.68
N PHE A 220 8.97 -1.05 -13.07
CA PHE A 220 9.25 -2.48 -12.94
C PHE A 220 8.20 -3.19 -12.08
N MET A 221 7.84 -2.65 -10.92
CA MET A 221 6.82 -3.21 -10.03
C MET A 221 5.43 -3.24 -10.68
N ILE A 222 5.00 -2.14 -11.30
CA ILE A 222 3.72 -2.07 -12.02
C ILE A 222 3.69 -3.05 -13.20
N SER A 223 4.82 -3.21 -13.91
CA SER A 223 4.92 -4.13 -15.05
C SER A 223 5.02 -5.60 -14.63
N ASN A 224 5.39 -5.88 -13.38
CA ASN A 224 5.59 -7.24 -12.86
C ASN A 224 4.96 -7.44 -11.47
N PRO A 225 3.62 -7.29 -11.32
CA PRO A 225 2.96 -7.36 -10.01
C PRO A 225 2.90 -8.79 -9.41
N ASN A 226 3.54 -9.78 -10.04
CA ASN A 226 3.51 -11.19 -9.66
C ASN A 226 4.93 -11.79 -9.47
N LEU A 227 5.96 -10.94 -9.35
CA LEU A 227 7.31 -11.32 -8.93
C LEU A 227 7.41 -11.22 -7.41
#